data_AF-A0A5B6YFZ8-F1
#
_entry.id   AF-A0A5B6YFZ8-F1
#
_cell.length_a   1.000
_cell.length_b   1.000
_cell.length_c   1.000
_cell.angle_alpha   90.00
_cell.angle_beta   90.00
_cell.angle_gamma   90.00
#
_symmetry.space_group_name_H-M   'P 1'
#
loop_
_entity.id
_entity.type
_entity.pdbx_description
1 polymer ?
#
loop_
_entity_poly.entity_id
_entity_poly.type
_entity_poly.pdbx_seq_one_letter_code
_entity_poly.pdbx_strand_id
1 'polypeptide(L)'
;MFQDLNIGIALWLAAGGDGWVYEGIGNSNDEEYQCVKYKSEAKILLVGSGADEQCAGYGRHRTKYRHGSWLELHEEMKLDMQRIWKRNLGRDDRCIADNGKEARFPFLDEDVIKTLLDVPLWEIADLDQPSGVGDKKILREVAQLLGLYEAAILPKRAIQFGSRIARESNRKNFGSNRAANQASAGSVVISGH
;
A
#
# COMPACT_ATOMS: atom_id res chain seq x y z
N MET A 1 -3.34 9.40 15.38
CA MET A 1 -1.91 9.63 15.64
C MET A 1 -1.06 8.36 15.43
N PHE A 2 -1.45 7.17 15.92
CA PHE A 2 -0.69 5.92 15.73
C PHE A 2 -0.63 5.36 14.29
N GLN A 3 -1.62 5.69 13.45
CA GLN A 3 -1.73 5.10 12.10
C GLN A 3 -0.60 5.58 11.16
N ASP A 4 -0.29 6.88 11.15
CA ASP A 4 0.80 7.42 10.33
C ASP A 4 2.19 7.01 10.84
N LEU A 5 2.35 6.87 12.16
CA LEU A 5 3.59 6.40 12.76
C LEU A 5 3.93 4.97 12.30
N ASN A 6 2.96 4.06 12.36
CA ASN A 6 3.18 2.66 11.97
C ASN A 6 3.49 2.52 10.47
N ILE A 7 2.87 3.34 9.61
CA ILE A 7 3.20 3.39 8.19
C ILE A 7 4.63 3.91 7.99
N GLY A 8 4.96 5.03 8.64
CA GLY A 8 6.28 5.64 8.54
C GLY A 8 7.41 4.70 8.99
N ILE A 9 7.24 3.99 10.11
CA ILE A 9 8.26 3.03 10.58
C ILE A 9 8.39 1.86 9.60
N ALA A 10 7.29 1.32 9.06
CA ALA A 10 7.38 0.24 8.07
C ALA A 10 8.14 0.68 6.82
N LEU A 11 7.87 1.89 6.31
CA LEU A 11 8.59 2.45 5.17
C LEU A 11 10.06 2.72 5.49
N TRP A 12 10.36 3.29 6.67
CA TRP A 12 11.72 3.57 7.10
C TRP A 12 12.55 2.28 7.22
N LEU A 13 11.99 1.21 7.80
CA LEU A 13 12.65 -0.10 7.87
C LEU A 13 12.89 -0.70 6.48
N ALA A 14 11.88 -0.63 5.59
CA ALA A 14 12.01 -1.10 4.21
C ALA A 14 13.07 -0.29 3.43
N ALA A 15 13.09 1.03 3.62
CA ALA A 15 14.08 1.93 3.03
C ALA A 15 15.50 1.60 3.50
N GLY A 16 15.67 1.16 4.73
CA GLY A 16 16.94 0.63 5.22
C GLY A 16 17.53 -0.43 4.27
N GLY A 17 16.72 -1.33 3.73
CA GLY A 17 17.20 -2.36 2.80
C GLY A 17 18.20 -3.34 3.44
N ASP A 18 18.16 -3.49 4.77
CA ASP A 18 18.82 -4.57 5.49
C ASP A 18 17.93 -5.81 5.48
N GLY A 19 18.46 -6.95 5.05
CA GLY A 19 17.71 -8.19 4.99
C GLY A 19 18.61 -9.40 4.81
N TRP A 20 18.00 -10.45 4.29
CA TRP A 20 18.65 -11.73 4.01
C TRP A 20 18.35 -12.15 2.58
N VAL A 21 19.34 -12.73 1.91
CA VAL A 21 19.21 -13.31 0.56
C VAL A 21 19.71 -14.75 0.60
N TYR A 22 19.17 -15.58 -0.30
CA TYR A 22 19.62 -16.96 -0.48
C TYR A 22 20.60 -17.01 -1.64
N GLU A 23 21.82 -17.46 -1.38
CA GLU A 23 22.89 -17.61 -2.37
C GLU A 23 23.19 -19.10 -2.59
N GLY A 24 23.35 -19.52 -3.85
CA GLY A 24 23.68 -20.90 -4.18
C GLY A 24 25.12 -21.23 -3.81
N ILE A 25 25.32 -22.36 -3.12
CA ILE A 25 26.62 -22.83 -2.64
C ILE A 25 27.12 -23.98 -3.53
N GLY A 26 27.20 -23.81 -4.85
CA GLY A 26 27.73 -24.92 -5.67
C GLY A 26 27.73 -24.72 -7.19
N ASN A 27 28.72 -25.33 -7.84
CA ASN A 27 28.81 -25.51 -9.30
C ASN A 27 28.30 -26.89 -9.75
N SER A 28 27.78 -27.70 -8.83
CA SER A 28 27.28 -29.06 -9.06
C SER A 28 25.79 -29.12 -8.73
N ASN A 29 25.06 -29.98 -9.43
CA ASN A 29 23.59 -30.11 -9.54
C ASN A 29 22.78 -30.27 -8.22
N ASP A 30 23.37 -30.07 -7.06
CA ASP A 30 22.67 -30.03 -5.77
C ASP A 30 22.39 -28.56 -5.40
N GLU A 31 21.11 -28.20 -5.39
CA GLU A 31 20.63 -26.85 -5.06
C GLU A 31 20.75 -26.57 -3.55
N GLU A 32 21.97 -26.46 -3.04
CA GLU A 32 22.22 -26.01 -1.67
C GLU A 32 22.25 -24.47 -1.62
N TYR A 33 21.42 -23.86 -0.78
CA TYR A 33 21.32 -22.41 -0.62
C TYR A 33 21.73 -21.97 0.79
N GLN A 34 22.60 -20.97 0.90
CA GLN A 34 22.92 -20.30 2.16
C GLN A 34 22.10 -19.03 2.33
N CYS A 35 21.57 -18.81 3.53
CA CYS A 35 20.97 -17.54 3.91
C CYS A 35 22.06 -16.58 4.41
N VAL A 36 22.31 -15.50 3.67
CA VAL A 36 23.34 -14.50 3.98
C VAL A 36 22.71 -13.13 4.25
N LYS A 37 23.33 -12.37 5.15
CA LYS A 37 22.88 -11.01 5.44
C LYS A 37 23.27 -10.09 4.28
N TYR A 38 22.32 -9.29 3.81
CA TYR A 38 22.50 -8.38 2.69
C TYR A 38 21.98 -6.98 3.03
N LYS A 39 22.70 -5.96 2.56
CA LYS A 39 22.31 -4.56 2.65
C LYS A 39 22.29 -3.98 1.25
N SER A 40 21.11 -3.56 0.79
CA SER A 40 20.95 -2.98 -0.54
C SER A 40 21.61 -1.60 -0.63
N GLU A 41 22.49 -1.44 -1.63
CA GLU A 41 23.15 -0.18 -1.97
C GLU A 41 22.28 0.77 -2.81
N ALA A 42 21.10 0.30 -3.23
CA ALA A 42 20.18 1.06 -4.09
C ALA A 42 19.86 2.43 -3.50
N LYS A 43 20.10 3.48 -4.29
CA LYS A 43 19.82 4.88 -3.92
C LYS A 43 18.39 5.32 -4.23
N ILE A 44 17.73 4.62 -5.13
CA ILE A 44 16.37 4.93 -5.57
C ILE A 44 15.45 3.81 -5.09
N LEU A 45 14.33 4.20 -4.47
CA LEU A 45 13.22 3.32 -4.14
C LEU A 45 12.02 3.63 -5.01
N LEU A 46 11.50 2.62 -5.70
CA LEU A 46 10.21 2.70 -6.38
C LEU A 46 9.10 2.42 -5.36
N VAL A 47 8.19 3.37 -5.19
CA VAL A 47 7.11 3.32 -4.21
C VAL A 47 5.77 3.29 -4.94
N GLY A 48 4.91 2.34 -4.56
CA GLY A 48 3.59 2.15 -5.19
C GLY A 48 2.50 3.15 -4.77
N SER A 49 2.85 4.25 -4.09
CA SER A 49 1.88 5.29 -3.71
C SER A 49 1.27 5.93 -4.97
N GLY A 50 -0.04 6.17 -4.97
CA GLY A 50 -0.80 6.62 -6.14
C GLY A 50 -1.59 5.51 -6.83
N ALA A 51 -1.20 4.24 -6.68
CA ALA A 51 -1.91 3.12 -7.30
C ALA A 51 -3.30 2.91 -6.71
N ASP A 52 -3.43 2.94 -5.37
CA ASP A 52 -4.71 2.70 -4.70
C ASP A 52 -5.66 3.89 -4.87
N GLU A 53 -5.13 5.13 -4.90
CA GLU A 53 -5.89 6.36 -5.12
C GLU A 53 -6.51 6.39 -6.53
N GLN A 54 -5.76 5.98 -7.55
CA GLN A 54 -6.21 6.05 -8.95
C GLN A 54 -6.95 4.80 -9.43
N CYS A 55 -6.73 3.64 -8.79
CA CYS A 55 -7.30 2.36 -9.24
C CYS A 55 -8.31 1.77 -8.25
N ALA A 56 -9.00 2.63 -7.50
CA ALA A 56 -10.04 2.23 -6.54
C ALA A 56 -9.60 1.22 -5.45
N GLY A 57 -8.34 1.29 -4.99
CA GLY A 57 -7.73 0.30 -4.09
C GLY A 57 -8.04 0.43 -2.60
N TYR A 58 -8.83 1.41 -2.16
CA TYR A 58 -9.24 1.54 -0.76
C TYR A 58 -10.63 0.96 -0.51
N GLY A 59 -10.82 0.30 0.63
CA GLY A 59 -12.16 -0.22 1.01
C GLY A 59 -13.25 0.86 1.05
N ARG A 60 -12.90 2.11 1.40
CA ARG A 60 -13.82 3.25 1.37
C ARG A 60 -14.33 3.60 -0.04
N HIS A 61 -13.57 3.31 -1.10
CA HIS A 61 -14.00 3.52 -2.47
C HIS A 61 -15.21 2.65 -2.81
N ARG A 62 -15.16 1.38 -2.42
CA ARG A 62 -16.31 0.47 -2.52
C ARG A 62 -17.49 0.95 -1.69
N THR A 63 -17.24 1.46 -0.49
CA THR A 63 -18.30 2.06 0.32
C THR A 63 -18.96 3.21 -0.44
N LYS A 64 -18.20 4.15 -0.99
CA LYS A 64 -18.72 5.29 -1.77
C LYS A 64 -19.49 4.86 -3.01
N TYR A 65 -18.93 3.93 -3.79
CA TYR A 65 -19.60 3.34 -4.95
C TYR A 65 -20.98 2.77 -4.61
N ARG A 66 -21.09 2.01 -3.51
CA ARG A 66 -22.36 1.43 -3.06
C ARG A 66 -23.39 2.46 -2.60
N HIS A 67 -22.96 3.62 -2.13
CA HIS A 67 -23.88 4.66 -1.61
C HIS A 67 -24.35 5.61 -2.70
N GLY A 68 -23.49 6.02 -3.63
CA GLY A 68 -23.84 7.03 -4.63
C GLY A 68 -23.18 6.84 -5.98
N SER A 69 -23.10 5.59 -6.43
CA SER A 69 -22.74 5.20 -7.80
C SER A 69 -21.29 5.52 -8.21
N TRP A 70 -21.03 5.43 -9.51
CA TRP A 70 -19.75 5.79 -10.14
C TRP A 70 -19.36 7.25 -9.88
N LEU A 71 -20.33 8.17 -9.76
CA LEU A 71 -20.05 9.57 -9.52
C LEU A 71 -19.42 9.82 -8.13
N GLU A 72 -19.98 9.21 -7.07
CA GLU A 72 -19.38 9.34 -5.73
C GLU A 72 -18.02 8.65 -5.62
N LEU A 73 -17.83 7.53 -6.33
CA LEU A 73 -16.53 6.88 -6.41
C LEU A 73 -15.49 7.83 -7.05
N HIS A 74 -15.84 8.44 -8.18
CA HIS A 74 -14.97 9.38 -8.89
C HIS A 74 -14.57 10.56 -7.98
N GLU A 75 -15.53 11.20 -7.31
CA GLU A 75 -15.23 12.33 -6.43
C GLU A 75 -14.39 11.93 -5.21
N GLU A 76 -14.61 10.75 -4.63
CA GLU A 76 -13.75 10.24 -3.54
C GLU A 76 -12.30 10.01 -4.01
N MET A 77 -12.11 9.35 -5.16
CA MET A 77 -10.79 9.09 -5.73
C MET A 77 -10.06 10.38 -6.11
N LYS A 78 -10.79 11.35 -6.66
CA LYS A 78 -10.28 12.69 -6.95
C LYS A 78 -9.83 13.44 -5.70
N LEU A 79 -10.61 13.37 -4.61
CA LEU A 79 -10.22 13.94 -3.32
C LEU A 79 -8.96 13.29 -2.75
N ASP A 80 -8.82 11.98 -2.91
CA ASP A 80 -7.62 11.25 -2.51
C ASP A 80 -6.38 11.75 -3.28
N MET A 81 -6.48 11.89 -4.61
CA MET A 81 -5.42 12.46 -5.44
C MET A 81 -5.06 13.89 -5.04
N GLN A 82 -6.04 14.76 -4.78
CA GLN A 82 -5.79 16.14 -4.36
C GLN A 82 -5.08 16.26 -3.00
N ARG A 83 -5.18 15.23 -2.16
CA ARG A 83 -4.63 15.24 -0.79
C ARG A 83 -3.41 14.34 -0.62
N ILE A 84 -3.01 13.61 -1.66
CA ILE A 84 -1.96 12.58 -1.57
C ILE A 84 -0.63 13.14 -1.08
N TRP A 85 -0.28 14.37 -1.49
CA TRP A 85 0.94 15.05 -1.07
C TRP A 85 1.03 15.20 0.45
N LYS A 86 -0.09 15.54 1.10
CA LYS A 86 -0.18 15.76 2.55
C LYS A 86 -0.38 14.46 3.32
N ARG A 87 -1.10 13.50 2.75
CA ARG A 87 -1.52 12.25 3.42
C ARG A 87 -0.45 11.17 3.37
N ASN A 88 0.26 11.06 2.24
CA ASN A 88 1.24 10.02 1.99
C ASN A 88 2.62 10.62 1.71
N LEU A 89 2.76 11.40 0.64
CA LEU A 89 4.08 11.72 0.07
C LEU A 89 5.01 12.43 1.06
N GLY A 90 4.50 13.41 1.82
CA GLY A 90 5.33 14.11 2.81
C GLY A 90 5.82 13.23 3.97
N ARG A 91 5.12 12.15 4.33
CA ARG A 91 5.62 11.16 5.30
C ARG A 91 6.62 10.22 4.62
N ASP A 92 6.23 9.68 3.47
CA ASP A 92 6.99 8.66 2.75
C ASP A 92 8.38 9.20 2.37
N ASP A 93 8.44 10.43 1.85
CA ASP A 93 9.68 11.14 1.52
C ASP A 93 10.62 11.24 2.73
N ARG A 94 10.17 11.81 3.86
CA ARG A 94 11.01 11.94 5.07
C ARG A 94 11.51 10.59 5.59
N CYS A 95 10.66 9.57 5.60
CA CYS A 95 11.04 8.23 6.07
C CYS A 95 12.08 7.56 5.15
N ILE A 96 11.98 7.76 3.84
CA ILE A 96 12.90 7.17 2.87
C ILE A 96 14.22 7.97 2.82
N ALA A 97 14.14 9.29 2.83
CA ALA A 97 15.29 10.20 2.78
C ALA A 97 16.20 10.08 4.01
N ASP A 98 15.67 9.72 5.17
CA ASP A 98 16.47 9.44 6.38
C ASP A 98 17.48 8.29 6.16
N ASN A 99 17.20 7.39 5.22
CA ASN A 99 18.12 6.32 4.81
C ASN A 99 19.04 6.73 3.63
N GLY A 100 19.10 8.02 3.28
CA GLY A 100 19.89 8.53 2.16
C GLY A 100 19.42 8.03 0.79
N LYS A 101 18.11 7.80 0.65
CA LYS A 101 17.48 7.24 -0.54
C LYS A 101 16.42 8.19 -1.09
N GLU A 102 16.25 8.19 -2.41
CA GLU A 102 15.25 8.96 -3.14
C GLU A 102 14.05 8.08 -3.45
N ALA A 103 12.84 8.55 -3.13
CA ALA A 103 11.61 7.88 -3.52
C ALA A 103 11.18 8.34 -4.91
N ARG A 104 10.83 7.38 -5.78
CA ARG A 104 10.14 7.64 -7.05
C ARG A 104 8.79 6.95 -7.04
N PHE A 105 7.79 7.62 -7.60
CA PHE A 105 6.40 7.21 -7.55
C PHE A 105 5.86 6.99 -8.96
N PRO A 106 6.10 5.82 -9.60
CA PRO A 106 5.72 5.58 -11.00
C PRO A 106 4.23 5.80 -11.28
N PHE A 107 3.36 5.54 -10.30
CA PHE A 107 1.93 5.78 -10.46
C PHE A 107 1.56 7.27 -10.48
N LEU A 108 2.44 8.16 -10.04
CA LEU A 108 2.23 9.60 -10.07
C LEU A 108 2.94 10.29 -11.24
N ASP A 109 3.51 9.50 -12.16
CA ASP A 109 3.99 10.00 -13.42
C ASP A 109 2.83 10.57 -14.26
N GLU A 110 3.06 11.69 -14.94
CA GLU A 110 2.01 12.42 -15.66
C GLU A 110 1.39 11.58 -16.78
N ASP A 111 2.19 10.78 -17.48
CA ASP A 111 1.68 9.93 -18.57
C ASP A 111 0.87 8.76 -18.02
N VAL A 112 1.26 8.22 -16.86
CA VAL A 112 0.48 7.17 -16.17
C VAL A 112 -0.85 7.74 -15.67
N ILE A 113 -0.84 8.91 -15.02
CA ILE A 113 -2.06 9.58 -14.57
C ILE A 113 -2.99 9.84 -15.75
N LYS A 114 -2.46 10.43 -16.83
CA LYS A 114 -3.23 10.73 -18.04
C LYS A 114 -3.85 9.47 -18.63
N THR A 115 -3.07 8.41 -18.77
CA THR A 115 -3.55 7.12 -19.28
C THR A 115 -4.70 6.59 -18.44
N LEU A 116 -4.60 6.65 -17.10
CA LEU A 116 -5.67 6.19 -16.21
C LEU A 116 -6.92 7.09 -16.27
N LEU A 117 -6.77 8.40 -16.46
CA LEU A 117 -7.89 9.34 -16.60
C LEU A 117 -8.65 9.17 -17.92
N ASP A 118 -7.97 8.73 -18.99
CA ASP A 118 -8.58 8.48 -20.30
C ASP A 118 -9.34 7.14 -20.34
N VAL A 119 -9.15 6.27 -19.35
CA VAL A 119 -9.83 4.98 -19.24
C VAL A 119 -11.14 5.13 -18.45
N PRO A 120 -12.27 4.58 -18.94
CA PRO A 120 -13.52 4.59 -18.19
C PRO A 120 -13.40 3.91 -16.83
N LEU A 121 -14.04 4.48 -15.81
CA LEU A 121 -13.89 4.03 -14.42
C LEU A 121 -14.32 2.57 -14.19
N TRP A 122 -15.25 2.04 -14.99
CA TRP A 122 -15.67 0.63 -14.97
C TRP A 122 -14.63 -0.36 -15.56
N GLU A 123 -13.66 0.14 -16.32
CA GLU A 123 -12.49 -0.66 -16.71
C GLU A 123 -11.38 -0.59 -15.64
N ILE A 124 -11.28 0.53 -14.92
CA ILE A 124 -10.34 0.68 -13.80
C ILE A 124 -10.68 -0.25 -12.63
N ALA A 125 -11.97 -0.40 -12.32
CA ALA A 125 -12.46 -1.23 -11.22
C ALA A 125 -13.85 -1.79 -11.50
N ASP A 126 -14.14 -2.97 -10.94
CA ASP A 126 -15.48 -3.56 -10.89
C ASP A 126 -15.86 -3.79 -9.41
N LEU A 127 -16.41 -2.75 -8.77
CA LEU A 127 -16.68 -2.77 -7.33
C LEU A 127 -17.95 -3.53 -6.92
N ASP A 128 -18.60 -4.20 -7.86
CA ASP A 128 -19.63 -5.21 -7.57
C ASP A 128 -19.00 -6.57 -7.26
N GLN A 129 -17.84 -6.87 -7.84
CA GLN A 129 -17.05 -8.07 -7.51
C GLN A 129 -16.43 -8.00 -6.11
N PRO A 130 -16.15 -9.12 -5.43
CA PRO A 130 -15.53 -9.15 -4.10
C PRO A 130 -14.21 -8.37 -4.00
N SER A 131 -13.80 -8.04 -2.76
CA SER A 131 -12.49 -7.43 -2.52
C SER A 131 -11.37 -8.42 -2.85
N GLY A 132 -10.32 -7.95 -3.49
CA GLY A 132 -9.26 -8.78 -4.07
C GLY A 132 -9.51 -9.17 -5.53
N VAL A 133 -10.70 -8.90 -6.07
CA VAL A 133 -11.05 -9.17 -7.47
C VAL A 133 -11.36 -7.86 -8.19
N GLY A 134 -12.36 -7.13 -7.68
CA GLY A 134 -12.91 -5.95 -8.33
C GLY A 134 -12.12 -4.65 -8.16
N ASP A 135 -11.49 -4.49 -7.00
CA ASP A 135 -10.59 -3.36 -6.75
C ASP A 135 -9.32 -3.50 -7.59
N LYS A 136 -8.86 -2.40 -8.18
CA LYS A 136 -7.64 -2.36 -9.02
C LYS A 136 -7.68 -3.32 -10.21
N LYS A 137 -8.86 -3.57 -10.78
CA LYS A 137 -9.07 -4.48 -11.93
C LYS A 137 -8.00 -4.28 -13.00
N ILE A 138 -7.81 -3.05 -13.49
CA ILE A 138 -6.81 -2.74 -14.53
C ILE A 138 -5.39 -3.15 -14.13
N LEU A 139 -4.98 -2.94 -12.88
CA LEU A 139 -3.64 -3.31 -12.42
C LEU A 139 -3.48 -4.82 -12.29
N ARG A 140 -4.55 -5.53 -11.93
CA ARG A 140 -4.55 -7.00 -11.87
C ARG A 140 -4.42 -7.60 -13.25
N GLU A 141 -5.12 -7.05 -14.24
CA GLU A 141 -5.03 -7.45 -15.65
C GLU A 141 -3.62 -7.21 -16.19
N VAL A 142 -3.04 -6.02 -15.97
CA VAL A 142 -1.66 -5.72 -16.35
C VAL A 142 -0.67 -6.67 -15.66
N ALA A 143 -0.85 -6.95 -14.37
CA ALA A 143 -0.01 -7.93 -13.66
C ALA A 143 -0.10 -9.33 -14.28
N GLN A 144 -1.29 -9.78 -14.69
CA GLN A 144 -1.45 -11.06 -15.40
C GLN A 144 -0.75 -11.07 -16.76
N LEU A 145 -0.85 -9.98 -17.52
CA LEU A 145 -0.16 -9.84 -18.81
C LEU A 145 1.37 -9.89 -18.66
N LEU A 146 1.90 -9.40 -17.54
CA LEU A 146 3.33 -9.45 -17.20
C LEU A 146 3.75 -10.78 -16.54
N GLY A 147 2.86 -11.75 -16.39
CA GLY A 147 3.14 -13.04 -15.73
C GLY A 147 3.24 -12.97 -14.20
N LEU A 148 2.82 -11.86 -13.59
CA LEU A 148 2.83 -11.65 -12.14
C LEU A 148 1.55 -12.19 -11.49
N TYR A 149 1.23 -13.47 -11.72
CA TYR A 149 -0.05 -14.08 -11.33
C TYR A 149 -0.34 -14.00 -9.84
N GLU A 150 0.67 -14.25 -9.00
CA GLU A 150 0.54 -14.16 -7.54
C GLU A 150 0.22 -12.73 -7.09
N ALA A 151 0.89 -11.73 -7.66
CA ALA A 151 0.63 -10.33 -7.35
C ALA A 151 -0.78 -9.90 -7.79
N ALA A 152 -1.25 -10.43 -8.92
CA ALA A 152 -2.55 -10.09 -9.50
C ALA A 152 -3.74 -10.51 -8.61
N ILE A 153 -3.59 -11.52 -7.75
CA ILE A 153 -4.69 -12.02 -6.91
C ILE A 153 -4.64 -11.49 -5.46
N LEU A 154 -3.55 -10.83 -5.06
CA LEU A 154 -3.40 -10.38 -3.68
C LEU A 154 -4.38 -9.24 -3.37
N PRO A 155 -5.20 -9.34 -2.30
CA PRO A 155 -6.05 -8.26 -1.87
C PRO A 155 -5.20 -7.11 -1.32
N LYS A 156 -5.68 -5.87 -1.49
CA LYS A 156 -5.00 -4.70 -0.93
C LYS A 156 -4.85 -4.84 0.58
N ARG A 157 -3.63 -4.63 1.06
CA ARG A 157 -3.31 -4.59 2.49
C ARG A 157 -2.39 -3.42 2.76
N ALA A 158 -2.79 -2.51 3.65
CA ALA A 158 -1.93 -1.37 4.01
C ALA A 158 -0.63 -1.86 4.66
N ILE A 159 0.48 -1.18 4.41
CA ILE A 159 1.82 -1.64 4.77
C ILE A 159 1.95 -1.94 6.27
N GLN A 160 1.31 -1.16 7.14
CA GLN A 160 1.38 -1.39 8.58
C GLN A 160 0.72 -2.70 9.04
N PHE A 161 -0.23 -3.21 8.25
CA PHE A 161 -0.87 -4.50 8.49
C PHE A 161 -0.15 -5.64 7.78
N GLY A 162 0.44 -5.37 6.61
CA GLY A 162 1.24 -6.33 5.85
C GLY A 162 2.54 -6.69 6.57
N SER A 163 3.26 -5.68 7.06
CA SER A 163 4.49 -5.84 7.84
C SER A 163 4.27 -6.32 9.28
N ARG A 164 3.00 -6.38 9.72
CA ARG A 164 2.58 -6.68 11.10
C ARG A 164 3.05 -5.66 12.14
N ILE A 165 3.65 -4.53 11.75
CA ILE A 165 4.12 -3.52 12.70
C ILE A 165 3.00 -2.92 13.55
N ALA A 166 1.78 -2.79 12.99
CA ALA A 166 0.63 -2.32 13.75
C ALA A 166 0.29 -3.28 14.91
N ARG A 167 0.44 -4.60 14.70
CA ARG A 167 0.25 -5.61 15.75
C ARG A 167 1.31 -5.48 16.84
N GLU A 168 2.57 -5.30 16.45
CA GLU A 168 3.68 -5.16 17.42
C GLU A 168 3.56 -3.87 18.23
N SER A 169 3.21 -2.76 17.58
CA SER A 169 2.92 -1.48 18.21
C SER A 169 1.74 -1.58 19.18
N ASN A 170 0.65 -2.22 18.78
CA ASN A 170 -0.50 -2.44 19.66
C ASN A 170 -0.18 -3.32 20.86
N ARG A 171 0.60 -4.40 20.67
CA ARG A 171 1.05 -5.27 21.76
C ARG A 171 1.91 -4.50 22.76
N LYS A 172 2.84 -3.67 22.27
CA LYS A 172 3.71 -2.84 23.12
C LYS A 172 2.93 -1.80 23.93
N ASN A 173 1.97 -1.11 23.30
CA ASN A 173 1.29 0.03 23.91
C ASN A 173 0.02 -0.35 24.70
N PHE A 174 -0.66 -1.43 24.33
CA PHE A 174 -1.95 -1.83 24.90
C PHE A 174 -1.99 -3.29 25.37
N GLY A 175 -0.89 -4.03 25.26
CA GLY A 175 -0.81 -5.47 25.61
C GLY A 175 -1.45 -6.40 24.57
N SER A 176 -2.45 -5.95 23.80
CA SER A 176 -3.06 -6.73 22.72
C SER A 176 -3.78 -5.87 21.69
N ASN A 177 -4.05 -6.44 20.50
CA ASN A 177 -4.91 -5.80 19.50
C ASN A 177 -6.34 -5.57 20.01
N ARG A 178 -6.89 -6.50 20.81
CA ARG A 178 -8.25 -6.37 21.34
C ARG A 178 -8.35 -5.17 22.28
N ALA A 179 -7.38 -5.00 23.17
CA ALA A 179 -7.29 -3.86 24.07
C ALA A 179 -7.11 -2.53 23.31
N ALA A 180 -6.25 -2.51 22.29
CA ALA A 180 -6.07 -1.33 21.43
C ALA A 180 -7.38 -0.91 20.71
N ASN A 181 -8.14 -1.87 20.21
CA ASN A 181 -9.44 -1.62 19.57
C ASN A 181 -10.47 -1.09 20.56
N GLN A 182 -10.54 -1.64 21.78
CA GLN A 182 -11.44 -1.16 22.83
C GLN A 182 -11.10 0.27 23.27
N ALA A 183 -9.81 0.57 23.44
CA ALA A 183 -9.34 1.92 23.78
C ALA A 183 -9.67 2.94 22.68
N SER A 184 -9.63 2.52 21.40
CA SER A 184 -10.00 3.38 20.27
C SER A 184 -11.52 3.59 20.17
N ALA A 185 -12.32 2.55 20.44
CA ALA A 185 -13.78 2.63 20.39
C ALA A 185 -14.38 3.52 21.49
N GLY A 186 -13.77 3.57 22.67
CA GLY A 186 -14.21 4.41 23.80
C GLY A 186 -13.99 5.93 23.61
N SER A 187 -13.32 6.35 22.54
CA SER A 187 -13.02 7.77 22.27
C SER A 187 -14.05 8.49 21.38
N VAL A 188 -15.08 7.78 20.91
CA VAL A 188 -16.17 8.37 20.12
C VAL A 188 -17.21 8.98 21.06
N VAL A 189 -17.06 10.26 21.37
CA VAL A 189 -18.13 11.06 21.99
C VAL A 189 -19.18 11.32 20.91
N ILE A 190 -20.34 10.68 21.02
CA ILE A 190 -21.51 11.02 20.20
C ILE A 190 -22.02 12.36 20.72
N SER A 191 -21.62 13.46 20.08
CA SER A 191 -22.28 14.75 20.28
C SER A 191 -23.64 14.69 19.56
N GLY A 192 -24.68 14.31 20.30
CA GLY A 192 -26.06 14.41 19.83
C GLY A 192 -26.49 15.87 19.76
N HIS A 193 -27.00 16.28 18.60
CA HIS A 193 -27.96 17.37 18.44
C HIS A 193 -29.17 16.79 17.72
#